data_AF-A0A1F8GAS1-F1
#
_entry.id   AF-A0A1F8GAS1-F1
#
_cell.length_a   1.000
_cell.length_b   1.000
_cell.length_c   1.000
_cell.angle_alpha   90.00
_cell.angle_beta   90.00
_cell.angle_gamma   90.00
#
_symmetry.space_group_name_H-M   'P 1'
#
loop_
_entity.id
_entity.type
_entity.pdbx_description
1 polymer ?
#
loop_
_entity_poly.entity_id
_entity_poly.type
_entity_poly.pdbx_seq_one_letter_code
_entity_poly.pdbx_strand_id
1 'polypeptide(L)'
;METDSKGHTQTIFFLATIISVACNLLLMVFGIWIVGNLNDIKESLGGKKIVESIVTNKEDEAFIKEVCDDLGLENEVTVVVGPYYVHSFFSPLHNHQLNGLLSQHPIVADPEDPTRKILMKESIYKELSAIERKAAIAHQIWHIYSYINNNNIAKPGVNEEINANRFTVKYVTPEVLISLYRKYGNGGPEVWTLISELEKYKLTTNY
;
A
#
# COMPACT_ATOMS: atom_id res chain seq x y z
N MET A 1 -32.06 -75.28 -20.90
CA MET A 1 -31.37 -74.05 -21.34
C MET A 1 -31.47 -73.04 -20.19
N GLU A 2 -30.55 -73.09 -19.24
CA GLU A 2 -30.58 -72.14 -18.10
C GLU A 2 -29.16 -71.98 -17.50
N THR A 3 -28.16 -71.82 -18.37
CA THR A 3 -26.75 -71.67 -17.95
C THR A 3 -26.02 -70.47 -18.56
N ASP A 4 -26.62 -69.74 -19.50
CA ASP A 4 -25.96 -68.59 -20.16
C ASP A 4 -26.13 -67.24 -19.44
N SER A 5 -27.15 -67.10 -18.60
CA SER A 5 -27.45 -65.80 -17.95
C SER A 5 -26.45 -65.42 -16.85
N LYS A 6 -25.96 -66.39 -16.07
CA LYS A 6 -25.09 -66.10 -14.90
C LYS A 6 -23.66 -65.70 -15.30
N GLY A 7 -23.14 -66.26 -16.39
CA GLY A 7 -21.80 -65.92 -16.90
C GLY A 7 -21.71 -64.49 -17.45
N HIS A 8 -22.77 -64.03 -18.12
CA HIS A 8 -22.84 -62.65 -18.62
C HIS A 8 -22.89 -61.61 -17.50
N THR A 9 -23.68 -61.86 -16.45
CA THR A 9 -23.78 -60.93 -15.32
C THR A 9 -22.45 -60.80 -14.58
N GLN A 10 -21.74 -61.89 -14.31
CA GLN A 10 -20.42 -61.85 -13.67
C GLN A 10 -19.37 -61.12 -14.52
N THR A 11 -19.40 -61.33 -15.84
CA THR A 11 -18.48 -60.65 -16.77
C THR A 11 -18.71 -59.14 -16.80
N ILE A 12 -19.98 -58.69 -16.76
CA ILE A 12 -20.35 -57.27 -16.71
C ILE A 12 -19.91 -56.63 -15.39
N PHE A 13 -20.11 -57.30 -14.25
CA PHE A 13 -19.65 -56.81 -12.94
C PHE A 13 -18.13 -56.70 -12.87
N PHE A 14 -17.41 -57.67 -13.44
CA PHE A 14 -15.95 -57.64 -13.48
C PHE A 14 -15.44 -56.48 -14.36
N LEU A 15 -16.06 -56.26 -15.52
CA LEU A 15 -15.72 -55.15 -16.42
C LEU A 15 -16.00 -53.78 -15.77
N ALA A 16 -17.15 -53.64 -15.09
CA ALA A 16 -17.52 -52.41 -14.39
C ALA A 16 -16.54 -52.08 -13.25
N THR A 17 -16.06 -53.10 -12.55
CA THR A 17 -15.06 -52.94 -11.47
C THR A 17 -13.71 -52.49 -12.03
N ILE A 18 -13.26 -53.08 -13.15
CA ILE A 18 -12.03 -52.66 -13.83
C ILE A 18 -12.12 -51.21 -14.30
N ILE A 19 -13.24 -50.82 -14.92
CA ILE A 19 -13.48 -49.43 -15.37
C ILE A 19 -13.47 -48.47 -14.18
N SER A 20 -14.13 -48.82 -13.07
CA SER A 20 -14.13 -47.99 -11.86
C SER A 20 -12.73 -47.79 -11.27
N VAL A 21 -11.93 -48.86 -11.19
CA VAL A 21 -10.54 -48.78 -10.72
C VAL A 21 -9.68 -47.94 -11.66
N ALA A 22 -9.82 -48.11 -12.97
CA ALA A 22 -9.11 -47.32 -13.97
C ALA A 22 -9.48 -45.83 -13.90
N CYS A 23 -10.77 -45.50 -13.72
CA CYS A 23 -11.22 -44.11 -13.55
C CYS A 23 -10.67 -43.48 -12.27
N ASN A 24 -10.63 -44.21 -11.16
CA ASN A 24 -10.06 -43.70 -9.90
C ASN A 24 -8.55 -43.46 -10.01
N LEU A 25 -7.81 -44.33 -10.69
CA LEU A 25 -6.38 -44.13 -10.98
C LEU A 25 -6.13 -42.90 -11.85
N LEU A 26 -6.95 -42.69 -12.88
CA LEU A 26 -6.87 -41.53 -13.76
C LEU A 26 -7.13 -40.22 -13.00
N LEU A 27 -8.13 -40.21 -12.11
CA LEU A 27 -8.43 -39.05 -11.26
C LEU A 27 -7.30 -38.76 -10.26
N MET A 28 -6.66 -39.80 -9.71
CA MET A 28 -5.53 -39.65 -8.79
C MET A 28 -4.31 -39.05 -9.50
N VAL A 29 -3.97 -39.54 -10.70
CA VAL A 29 -2.86 -39.01 -11.51
C VAL A 29 -3.15 -37.56 -11.92
N PHE A 30 -4.38 -37.26 -12.32
CA PHE A 30 -4.78 -35.89 -12.68
C PHE A 30 -4.73 -34.95 -11.47
N GLY A 31 -5.11 -35.41 -10.28
CA GLY A 31 -4.99 -34.66 -9.03
C GLY A 31 -3.54 -34.36 -8.66
N ILE A 32 -2.64 -35.34 -8.78
CA ILE A 32 -1.20 -35.15 -8.52
C ILE A 32 -0.60 -34.17 -9.54
N TRP A 33 -0.98 -34.26 -10.80
CA TRP A 33 -0.52 -33.34 -11.85
C TRP A 33 -0.98 -31.90 -11.61
N ILE A 34 -2.24 -31.69 -11.21
CA ILE A 34 -2.75 -30.35 -10.82
C ILE A 34 -1.99 -29.79 -9.62
N VAL A 35 -1.76 -30.60 -8.58
CA VAL A 35 -1.03 -30.15 -7.38
C VAL A 35 0.43 -29.81 -7.69
N GLY A 36 1.10 -30.60 -8.54
CA GLY A 36 2.45 -30.30 -9.03
C GLY A 36 2.51 -28.98 -9.80
N ASN A 37 1.59 -28.79 -10.74
CA ASN A 37 1.53 -27.58 -11.57
C ASN A 37 1.14 -26.32 -10.75
N LEU A 38 0.32 -26.48 -9.71
CA LEU A 38 0.01 -25.39 -8.77
C LEU A 38 1.24 -24.95 -7.96
N ASN A 39 2.12 -25.88 -7.59
CA ASN A 39 3.37 -25.54 -6.90
C ASN A 39 4.35 -24.82 -7.85
N ASP A 40 4.45 -25.26 -9.10
CA ASP A 40 5.27 -24.61 -10.13
C ASP A 40 4.75 -23.21 -10.49
N ILE A 41 3.42 -23.03 -10.53
CA ILE A 41 2.79 -21.70 -10.70
C ILE A 41 3.09 -20.82 -9.49
N LYS A 42 3.06 -21.37 -8.27
CA LYS A 42 3.35 -20.64 -7.03
C LYS A 42 4.83 -20.24 -6.92
N GLU A 43 5.75 -21.06 -7.42
CA GLU A 43 7.17 -20.71 -7.58
C GLU A 43 7.40 -19.70 -8.71
N SER A 44 6.71 -19.80 -9.84
CA SER A 44 6.84 -18.81 -10.93
C SER A 44 6.29 -17.42 -10.57
N LEU A 45 5.32 -17.37 -9.64
CA LEU A 45 4.80 -16.15 -9.03
C LEU A 45 5.63 -15.70 -7.81
N GLY A 46 6.56 -16.54 -7.35
CA GLY A 46 7.47 -16.27 -6.24
C GLY A 46 8.81 -15.71 -6.72
N GLY A 47 9.03 -14.41 -6.53
CA GLY A 47 10.39 -13.90 -6.37
C GLY A 47 10.93 -13.03 -7.49
N LYS A 48 10.23 -11.97 -7.89
CA LYS A 48 10.95 -10.72 -8.16
C LYS A 48 11.19 -10.05 -6.81
N LYS A 49 12.42 -10.17 -6.31
CA LYS A 49 12.91 -9.38 -5.16
C LYS A 49 12.79 -7.91 -5.56
N ILE A 50 11.71 -7.25 -5.17
CA ILE A 50 11.53 -5.82 -5.37
C ILE A 50 12.59 -5.16 -4.51
N VAL A 51 13.53 -4.48 -5.16
CA VAL A 51 14.55 -3.70 -4.48
C VAL A 51 13.87 -2.41 -4.06
N GLU A 52 13.27 -2.41 -2.86
CA GLU A 52 12.98 -1.17 -2.17
C GLU A 52 14.29 -0.42 -2.01
N SER A 53 14.35 0.80 -2.52
CA SER A 53 15.46 1.69 -2.22
C SER A 53 15.04 2.57 -1.07
N ILE A 54 15.63 2.34 0.11
CA ILE A 54 15.68 3.37 1.16
C ILE A 54 16.53 4.49 0.56
N VAL A 55 15.88 5.43 -0.12
CA VAL A 55 16.53 6.60 -0.69
C VAL A 55 15.59 7.77 -0.49
N THR A 56 15.78 8.43 0.63
CA THR A 56 15.71 9.88 0.64
C THR A 56 17.15 10.36 0.64
N ASN A 57 17.51 11.29 -0.23
CA ASN A 57 18.87 11.81 -0.27
C ASN A 57 19.27 12.41 1.11
N LYS A 58 20.57 12.70 1.32
CA LYS A 58 21.05 13.24 2.60
C LYS A 58 20.33 14.52 3.07
N GLU A 59 19.80 15.32 2.14
CA GLU A 59 19.04 16.53 2.49
C GLU A 59 17.68 16.19 3.09
N ASP A 60 16.99 15.24 2.48
CA ASP A 60 15.70 14.74 2.95
C ASP A 60 15.88 13.96 4.27
N GLU A 61 16.95 13.17 4.44
CA GLU A 61 17.31 12.52 5.72
C GLU A 61 17.55 13.54 6.85
N ALA A 62 18.34 14.58 6.56
CA ALA A 62 18.62 15.64 7.53
C ALA A 62 17.34 16.39 7.92
N PHE A 63 16.47 16.65 6.94
CA PHE A 63 15.18 17.29 7.19
C PHE A 63 14.22 16.41 7.98
N ILE A 64 14.14 15.11 7.70
CA ILE A 64 13.33 14.17 8.50
C ILE A 64 13.78 14.19 9.95
N LYS A 65 15.10 14.16 10.19
CA LYS A 65 15.66 14.24 11.54
C LYS A 65 15.27 15.55 12.23
N GLU A 66 15.41 16.69 11.55
CA GLU A 66 15.01 18.01 12.07
C GLU A 66 13.54 18.02 12.52
N VAL A 67 12.63 17.54 11.67
CA VAL A 67 11.19 17.50 11.96
C VAL A 67 10.87 16.53 13.10
N CYS A 68 11.53 15.37 13.16
CA CYS A 68 11.35 14.40 14.25
C CYS A 68 11.84 14.97 15.59
N ASP A 69 12.98 15.66 15.60
CA ASP A 69 13.54 16.31 16.78
C ASP A 69 12.58 17.39 17.31
N ASP A 70 12.02 18.22 16.43
CA ASP A 70 11.04 19.27 16.78
C ASP A 70 9.74 18.71 17.41
N LEU A 71 9.39 17.48 17.07
CA LEU A 71 8.22 16.77 17.61
C LEU A 71 8.55 15.88 18.82
N GLY A 72 9.83 15.71 19.16
CA GLY A 72 10.26 14.77 20.19
C GLY A 72 9.95 13.31 19.84
N LEU A 73 9.94 12.95 18.55
CA LEU A 73 9.74 11.57 18.11
C LEU A 73 11.00 10.74 18.37
N GLU A 74 10.91 9.77 19.28
CA GLU A 74 12.04 8.85 19.57
C GLU A 74 12.28 7.81 18.47
N ASN A 75 11.27 7.54 17.63
CA ASN A 75 11.39 6.59 16.54
C ASN A 75 11.97 7.27 15.28
N GLU A 76 12.93 6.61 14.64
CA GLU A 76 13.49 7.06 13.37
C GLU A 76 12.46 6.89 12.25
N VAL A 77 11.86 7.99 11.81
CA VAL A 77 10.96 7.98 10.65
C VAL A 77 11.79 7.76 9.39
N THR A 78 11.36 6.82 8.55
CA THR A 78 12.02 6.50 7.28
C THR A 78 11.05 6.75 6.13
N VAL A 79 11.54 7.44 5.09
CA VAL A 79 10.82 7.54 3.83
C VAL A 79 11.31 6.45 2.90
N VAL A 80 10.38 5.59 2.47
CA VAL A 80 10.65 4.56 1.46
C VAL A 80 10.20 5.13 0.13
N VAL A 81 11.09 5.10 -0.87
CA VAL A 81 10.75 5.48 -2.24
C VAL A 81 10.87 4.25 -3.11
N GLY A 82 9.79 3.88 -3.79
CA GLY A 82 9.82 2.74 -4.68
C GLY A 82 8.80 2.84 -5.81
N PRO A 83 9.00 2.08 -6.89
CA PRO A 83 7.89 1.66 -7.70
C PRO A 83 7.05 0.70 -6.85
N TYR A 84 5.96 1.18 -6.26
CA TYR A 84 4.99 0.31 -5.61
C TYR A 84 4.21 -0.44 -6.68
N TYR A 85 4.83 -1.48 -7.24
CA TYR A 85 4.07 -2.51 -7.92
C TYR A 85 3.33 -3.28 -6.84
N VAL A 86 2.03 -3.03 -6.79
CA VAL A 86 1.01 -3.64 -5.95
C VAL A 86 1.05 -5.15 -6.16
N HIS A 87 1.98 -5.86 -5.51
CA HIS A 87 1.93 -7.32 -5.46
C HIS A 87 2.74 -8.02 -4.37
N SER A 88 3.42 -7.35 -3.44
CA SER A 88 4.17 -8.12 -2.43
C SER A 88 4.40 -7.54 -1.03
N PHE A 89 3.94 -6.33 -0.69
CA PHE A 89 3.99 -5.87 0.71
C PHE A 89 2.70 -6.19 1.46
N PHE A 90 1.57 -6.08 0.77
CA PHE A 90 0.24 -6.22 1.35
C PHE A 90 -0.48 -7.46 0.80
N SER A 91 -1.35 -8.07 1.60
CA SER A 91 -2.32 -9.03 1.07
C SER A 91 -3.14 -8.38 -0.06
N PRO A 92 -3.69 -9.15 -1.03
CA PRO A 92 -4.47 -8.60 -2.14
C PRO A 92 -5.60 -7.63 -1.73
N LEU A 93 -6.14 -7.79 -0.51
CA LEU A 93 -7.17 -6.92 0.07
C LEU A 93 -6.62 -5.53 0.45
N HIS A 94 -5.45 -5.49 1.09
CA HIS A 94 -4.78 -4.26 1.52
C HIS A 94 -4.15 -3.50 0.33
N ASN A 95 -3.78 -4.22 -0.73
CA ASN A 95 -3.32 -3.67 -2.00
C ASN A 95 -4.36 -2.78 -2.70
N HIS A 96 -5.65 -3.13 -2.66
CA HIS A 96 -6.71 -2.27 -3.19
C HIS A 96 -6.88 -0.99 -2.37
N GLN A 97 -6.75 -1.09 -1.04
CA GLN A 97 -6.84 0.05 -0.13
C GLN A 97 -5.66 1.01 -0.34
N LEU A 98 -4.43 0.49 -0.45
CA LEU A 98 -3.24 1.28 -0.75
C LEU A 98 -3.29 1.94 -2.14
N ASN A 99 -3.84 1.26 -3.15
CA ASN A 99 -4.07 1.88 -4.46
C ASN A 99 -5.09 3.02 -4.41
N GLY A 100 -6.17 2.86 -3.66
CA GLY A 100 -7.13 3.95 -3.39
C GLY A 100 -6.47 5.12 -2.67
N LEU A 101 -5.66 4.85 -1.64
CA LEU A 101 -4.94 5.88 -0.88
C LEU A 101 -3.88 6.58 -1.73
N LEU A 102 -3.03 5.84 -2.45
CA LEU A 102 -1.96 6.39 -3.29
C LEU A 102 -2.44 7.00 -4.60
N SER A 103 -3.68 6.76 -5.02
CA SER A 103 -4.33 7.47 -6.13
C SER A 103 -4.97 8.79 -5.69
N GLN A 104 -5.22 8.95 -4.39
CA GLN A 104 -5.79 10.16 -3.78
C GLN A 104 -4.72 11.04 -3.12
N HIS A 105 -3.68 10.41 -2.56
CA HIS A 105 -2.56 11.03 -1.87
C HIS A 105 -1.27 10.34 -2.30
N PRO A 106 -0.43 10.94 -3.14
CA PRO A 106 0.75 10.27 -3.70
C PRO A 106 1.84 9.91 -2.67
N ILE A 107 1.62 10.28 -1.41
CA ILE A 107 2.54 10.21 -0.27
C ILE A 107 1.68 9.92 0.96
N VAL A 108 1.96 8.83 1.67
CA VAL A 108 1.15 8.36 2.80
C VAL A 108 2.02 7.77 3.90
N ALA A 109 1.54 7.77 5.14
CA ALA A 109 2.08 6.87 6.16
C ALA A 109 1.79 5.41 5.79
N ASP A 110 2.75 4.52 6.02
CA ASP A 110 2.61 3.08 5.78
C ASP A 110 1.51 2.50 6.69
N PRO A 111 0.43 1.91 6.17
CA PRO A 111 -0.60 1.32 7.03
C PRO A 111 -0.13 0.08 7.81
N GLU A 112 0.95 -0.59 7.39
CA GLU A 112 1.57 -1.72 8.12
C GLU A 112 2.58 -1.24 9.18
N ASP A 113 3.15 -0.05 9.02
CA ASP A 113 4.00 0.60 10.02
C ASP A 113 3.72 2.11 10.11
N PRO A 114 2.53 2.49 10.61
CA PRO A 114 2.05 3.88 10.62
C PRO A 114 2.78 4.75 11.65
N THR A 115 3.72 4.15 12.38
CA THR A 115 4.49 4.81 13.43
C THR A 115 5.87 5.28 12.97
N ARG A 116 6.35 4.82 11.82
CA ARG A 116 7.75 5.02 11.41
C ARG A 116 7.97 5.14 9.91
N LYS A 117 7.03 4.74 9.06
CA LYS A 117 7.29 4.69 7.62
C LYS A 117 6.38 5.61 6.82
N ILE A 118 7.00 6.34 5.91
CA ILE A 118 6.32 7.13 4.87
C ILE A 118 6.57 6.45 3.53
N LEU A 119 5.51 6.21 2.77
CA LEU A 119 5.54 5.64 1.44
C LEU A 119 5.34 6.75 0.40
N MET A 120 6.29 6.90 -0.53
CA MET A 120 6.20 7.82 -1.67
C MET A 120 6.45 7.11 -3.00
N LYS A 121 5.53 7.30 -3.96
CA LYS A 121 5.69 6.77 -5.32
C LYS A 121 6.93 7.36 -5.97
N GLU A 122 7.80 6.52 -6.55
CA GLU A 122 9.02 6.97 -7.22
C GLU A 122 8.78 8.04 -8.31
N SER A 123 7.71 7.88 -9.10
CA SER A 123 7.36 8.86 -10.14
C SER A 123 7.05 10.23 -9.56
N ILE A 124 6.41 10.27 -8.39
CA ILE A 124 6.08 11.52 -7.69
C ILE A 124 7.34 12.09 -7.05
N TYR A 125 8.13 11.28 -6.36
CA TYR A 125 9.39 11.73 -5.75
C TYR A 125 10.32 12.43 -6.75
N LYS A 126 10.40 11.90 -7.98
CA LYS A 126 11.18 12.51 -9.08
C LYS A 126 10.56 13.80 -9.65
N GLU A 127 9.25 13.96 -9.55
CA GLU A 127 8.52 15.13 -10.06
C GLU A 127 8.54 16.30 -9.06
N LEU A 128 8.59 16.01 -7.76
CA LEU A 128 8.60 17.01 -6.71
C LEU A 128 9.95 17.72 -6.62
N SER A 129 9.90 19.06 -6.59
CA SER A 129 11.02 19.89 -6.17
C SER A 129 11.42 19.61 -4.72
N ALA A 130 12.62 20.04 -4.31
CA ALA A 130 13.09 19.84 -2.94
C ALA A 130 12.15 20.45 -1.89
N ILE A 131 11.60 21.65 -2.15
CA ILE A 131 10.67 22.31 -1.22
C ILE A 131 9.32 21.60 -1.14
N GLU A 132 8.83 21.04 -2.25
CA GLU A 132 7.61 20.23 -2.27
C GLU A 132 7.79 18.91 -1.53
N ARG A 133 8.97 18.27 -1.63
CA ARG A 133 9.29 17.08 -0.83
C ARG A 133 9.30 17.40 0.66
N LYS A 134 9.92 18.51 1.07
CA LYS A 134 9.89 18.97 2.48
C LYS A 134 8.46 19.16 2.98
N ALA A 135 7.62 19.84 2.19
CA ALA A 135 6.21 20.03 2.53
C ALA A 135 5.51 18.69 2.75
N ALA A 136 5.65 17.76 1.82
CA ALA A 136 5.03 16.45 1.94
C ALA A 136 5.54 15.61 3.11
N ILE A 137 6.86 15.59 3.32
CA ILE A 137 7.49 14.83 4.40
C ILE A 137 7.03 15.36 5.77
N ALA A 138 7.11 16.68 6.01
CA ALA A 138 6.68 17.27 7.27
C ALA A 138 5.19 17.00 7.57
N HIS A 139 4.34 17.06 6.54
CA HIS A 139 2.93 16.75 6.65
C HIS A 139 2.69 15.30 7.09
N GLN A 140 3.41 14.34 6.48
CA GLN A 140 3.26 12.93 6.85
C GLN A 140 3.88 12.59 8.20
N ILE A 141 5.00 13.23 8.59
CA ILE A 141 5.56 13.06 9.95
C ILE A 141 4.57 13.55 11.00
N TRP A 142 3.82 14.63 10.75
CA TRP A 142 2.75 15.05 11.65
C TRP A 142 1.65 13.99 11.79
N HIS A 143 1.27 13.32 10.70
CA HIS A 143 0.32 12.21 10.76
C HIS A 143 0.83 11.04 11.58
N ILE A 144 2.11 10.68 11.43
CA ILE A 144 2.78 9.67 12.27
C ILE A 144 2.75 10.10 13.76
N TYR A 145 3.12 11.33 14.06
CA TYR A 145 3.08 11.88 15.42
C TYR A 145 1.67 11.87 16.02
N SER A 146 0.67 12.28 15.24
CA SER A 146 -0.73 12.26 15.66
C SER A 146 -1.22 10.84 15.90
N TYR A 147 -0.86 9.88 15.04
CA TYR A 147 -1.22 8.48 15.19
C TYR A 147 -0.69 7.89 16.50
N ILE A 148 0.59 8.13 16.80
CA ILE A 148 1.26 7.67 18.03
C ILE A 148 0.56 8.25 19.28
N ASN A 149 0.17 9.54 19.25
CA ASN A 149 -0.35 10.23 20.43
C ASN A 149 -1.87 10.15 20.62
N ASN A 150 -2.66 9.90 19.56
CA ASN A 150 -4.12 9.99 19.57
C ASN A 150 -4.85 8.65 19.40
N ASN A 151 -4.30 7.54 19.94
CA ASN A 151 -4.93 6.20 19.92
C ASN A 151 -5.18 5.62 18.51
N ASN A 152 -4.22 5.73 17.59
CA ASN A 152 -4.22 4.98 16.32
C ASN A 152 -5.36 5.34 15.34
N ILE A 153 -5.69 6.63 15.18
CA ILE A 153 -6.63 7.07 14.15
C ILE A 153 -6.05 6.75 12.76
N ALA A 154 -6.59 5.72 12.11
CA ALA A 154 -6.07 5.18 10.85
C ALA A 154 -6.38 6.04 9.60
N LYS A 155 -7.35 6.96 9.68
CA LYS A 155 -7.66 7.90 8.59
C LYS A 155 -7.87 9.31 9.17
N PRO A 156 -7.02 10.29 8.83
CA PRO A 156 -7.20 11.67 9.28
C PRO A 156 -8.48 12.26 8.67
N GLY A 157 -9.26 12.95 9.49
CA GLY A 157 -10.35 13.80 9.03
C GLY A 157 -9.84 15.18 8.62
N VAL A 158 -10.76 16.06 8.25
CA VAL A 158 -10.43 17.42 7.80
C VAL A 158 -9.67 18.21 8.88
N ASN A 159 -9.99 18.03 10.15
CA ASN A 159 -9.31 18.72 11.25
C ASN A 159 -7.87 18.25 11.43
N GLU A 160 -7.63 16.94 11.29
CA GLU A 160 -6.29 16.35 11.36
C GLU A 160 -5.42 16.84 10.20
N GLU A 161 -5.98 16.90 8.98
CA GLU A 161 -5.32 17.49 7.81
C GLU A 161 -5.03 18.99 7.99
N ILE A 162 -5.92 19.76 8.60
CA ILE A 162 -5.68 21.17 8.95
C ILE A 162 -4.51 21.29 9.94
N ASN A 163 -4.44 20.43 10.95
CA ASN A 163 -3.35 20.44 11.93
C ASN A 163 -2.01 20.06 11.27
N ALA A 164 -2.01 19.06 10.38
CA ALA A 164 -0.84 18.70 9.58
C ALA A 164 -0.35 19.87 8.72
N ASN A 165 -1.27 20.57 8.05
CA ASN A 165 -0.95 21.78 7.28
C ASN A 165 -0.35 22.89 8.17
N ARG A 166 -0.96 23.16 9.33
CA ARG A 166 -0.47 24.18 10.29
C ARG A 166 0.90 23.86 10.86
N PHE A 167 1.20 22.58 11.07
CA PHE A 167 2.53 22.17 11.46
C PHE A 167 3.53 22.35 10.31
N THR A 168 3.17 21.91 9.11
CA THR A 168 4.04 21.94 7.93
C THR A 168 4.46 23.34 7.53
N VAL A 169 3.60 24.35 7.72
CA VAL A 169 3.94 25.74 7.39
C VAL A 169 5.07 26.33 8.24
N LYS A 170 5.55 25.64 9.29
CA LYS A 170 6.80 26.00 9.98
C LYS A 170 8.04 25.86 9.10
N TYR A 171 7.99 24.97 8.10
CA TYR A 171 9.14 24.60 7.27
C TYR A 171 9.02 25.07 5.82
N VAL A 172 7.81 25.36 5.36
CA VAL A 172 7.51 25.78 3.98
C VAL A 172 6.41 26.85 3.98
N THR A 173 6.32 27.65 2.91
CA THR A 173 5.25 28.64 2.83
C THR A 173 3.90 27.98 2.50
N PRO A 174 2.76 28.58 2.91
CA PRO A 174 1.43 28.05 2.58
C PRO A 174 1.19 27.87 1.07
N GLU A 175 1.83 28.66 0.22
CA GLU A 175 1.75 28.54 -1.25
C GLU A 175 2.21 27.18 -1.75
N VAL A 176 3.23 26.60 -1.13
CA VAL A 176 3.76 25.28 -1.52
C VAL A 176 2.69 24.20 -1.30
N LEU A 177 2.02 24.21 -0.14
CA LEU A 177 0.92 23.29 0.15
C LEU A 177 -0.28 23.50 -0.77
N ILE A 178 -0.68 24.76 -1.00
CA ILE A 178 -1.78 25.09 -1.93
C ILE A 178 -1.46 24.58 -3.34
N SER A 179 -0.22 24.75 -3.81
CA SER A 179 0.23 24.23 -5.10
C SER A 179 0.10 22.71 -5.18
N LEU A 180 0.55 22.00 -4.15
CA LEU A 180 0.45 20.54 -4.06
C LEU A 180 -1.01 20.07 -4.09
N TYR A 181 -1.91 20.70 -3.33
CA TYR A 181 -3.34 20.38 -3.36
C TYR A 181 -3.98 20.62 -4.73
N ARG A 182 -3.60 21.70 -5.42
CA ARG A 182 -4.10 21.97 -6.78
C ARG A 182 -3.57 20.98 -7.81
N LYS A 183 -2.34 20.49 -7.62
CA LYS A 183 -1.68 19.56 -8.55
C LYS A 183 -2.14 18.12 -8.37
N TYR A 184 -2.30 17.67 -7.13
CA TYR A 184 -2.53 16.26 -6.80
C TYR A 184 -3.85 15.98 -6.06
N GLY A 185 -4.55 17.01 -5.58
CA GLY A 185 -5.84 16.83 -4.91
C GLY A 185 -6.95 16.44 -5.88
N ASN A 186 -7.96 15.72 -5.37
CA ASN A 186 -9.11 15.24 -6.14
C ASN A 186 -10.15 16.33 -6.48
N GLY A 187 -9.88 17.61 -6.14
CA GLY A 187 -10.80 18.73 -6.35
C GLY A 187 -12.09 18.67 -5.52
N GLY A 188 -12.19 17.77 -4.54
CA GLY A 188 -13.37 17.60 -3.70
C GLY A 188 -13.54 18.71 -2.64
N PRO A 189 -14.73 18.81 -2.00
CA PRO A 189 -15.03 19.84 -0.99
C PRO A 189 -14.03 19.89 0.18
N GLU A 190 -13.49 18.74 0.56
CA GLU A 190 -12.47 18.62 1.61
C GLU A 190 -11.19 19.36 1.20
N VAL A 191 -10.70 19.15 -0.03
CA VAL A 191 -9.51 19.85 -0.57
C VAL A 191 -9.72 21.37 -0.61
N TRP A 192 -10.93 21.83 -1.00
CA TRP A 192 -11.25 23.26 -0.98
C TRP A 192 -11.23 23.85 0.42
N THR A 193 -11.67 23.10 1.42
CA THR A 193 -11.59 23.53 2.82
C THR A 193 -10.15 23.66 3.28
N LEU A 194 -9.28 22.70 2.93
CA LEU A 194 -7.84 22.76 3.26
C LEU A 194 -7.15 23.96 2.59
N ILE A 195 -7.44 24.21 1.31
CA ILE A 195 -6.92 25.39 0.59
C ILE A 195 -7.42 26.69 1.24
N SER A 196 -8.71 26.78 1.56
CA SER A 196 -9.28 27.98 2.18
C SER A 196 -8.65 28.28 3.55
N GLU A 197 -8.38 27.26 4.36
CA GLU A 197 -7.69 27.43 5.64
C GLU A 197 -6.24 27.92 5.47
N LEU A 198 -5.51 27.40 4.48
CA LEU A 198 -4.16 27.88 4.16
C LEU A 198 -4.17 29.33 3.66
N GLU A 199 -5.16 29.71 2.84
CA GLU A 199 -5.35 31.08 2.37
C GLU A 199 -5.67 32.05 3.52
N LYS A 200 -6.48 31.64 4.50
CA LYS A 200 -6.71 32.42 5.72
C LYS A 200 -5.43 32.55 6.54
N TYR A 201 -4.68 31.47 6.70
CA TYR A 201 -3.42 31.48 7.46
C TYR A 201 -2.46 32.53 6.92
N LYS A 202 -2.28 32.59 5.58
CA LYS A 202 -1.47 33.63 4.90
C LYS A 202 -1.85 35.06 5.27
N LEU A 203 -3.13 35.34 5.49
CA LEU A 203 -3.59 36.69 5.83
C LEU A 203 -3.33 37.04 7.30
N THR A 204 -3.20 36.04 8.16
CA THR A 204 -3.05 36.22 9.61
C THR A 204 -1.60 36.18 10.09
N THR A 205 -0.71 35.52 9.35
CA THR A 205 0.72 35.49 9.63
C THR A 205 1.44 36.26 8.54
N ASN A 206 2.04 37.40 8.88
CA ASN A 206 2.95 38.14 8.00
C ASN A 206 4.19 37.26 7.75
N TYR A 207 4.16 36.44 6.70
CA TYR A 207 5.35 35.83 6.11
C TYR A 207 6.14 36.84 5.28
#